data_AF-A0A3C0B2Y5-F1
#
_entry.id   AF-A0A3C0B2Y5-F1
#
_cell.length_a   1.000
_cell.length_b   1.000
_cell.length_c   1.000
_cell.angle_alpha   90.00
_cell.angle_beta   90.00
_cell.angle_gamma   90.00
#
_symmetry.space_group_name_H-M   'P 1'
#
loop_
_entity.id
_entity.type
_entity.pdbx_description
1 polymer ?
#
loop_
_entity_poly.entity_id
_entity_poly.type
_entity_poly.pdbx_seq_one_letter_code
_entity_poly.pdbx_strand_id
1 'polypeptide(L)'
;NYFFSEKNIGFDQYNSQLTLEAQTLANELYKKKIRPNYFHLIVIPFGNFIKNYFLKGQFLKGKKGFILAYIHAFACFNKYLFLWLKFRKME
;
A
#
# COMPACT_ATOMS: atom_id res chain seq x y z
N ASN A 1 19.94 0.27 -5.61
CA ASN A 1 20.47 -0.93 -4.92
C ASN A 1 20.65 -0.79 -3.40
N TYR A 2 21.15 0.31 -2.83
CA TYR A 2 21.43 0.38 -1.37
C TYR A 2 20.24 0.34 -0.38
N PHE A 3 19.02 0.74 -0.76
CA PHE A 3 17.86 0.72 0.16
C PHE A 3 17.26 -0.68 0.34
N PHE A 4 17.17 -1.42 -0.76
CA PHE A 4 16.80 -2.83 -0.82
C PHE A 4 17.91 -3.74 -0.24
N SER A 5 19.15 -3.26 -0.26
CA SER A 5 20.31 -3.93 0.34
C SER A 5 20.21 -4.06 1.87
N GLU A 6 19.68 -3.05 2.59
CA GLU A 6 19.49 -3.15 4.06
C GLU A 6 18.47 -4.23 4.45
N LYS A 7 17.48 -4.50 3.58
CA LYS A 7 16.48 -5.55 3.79
C LYS A 7 16.84 -6.89 3.14
N ASN A 8 18.00 -7.01 2.47
CA ASN A 8 18.40 -8.22 1.72
C ASN A 8 17.33 -8.76 0.75
N ILE A 9 16.49 -7.89 0.17
CA ILE A 9 15.42 -8.28 -0.79
C ILE A 9 15.38 -7.29 -1.96
N GLY A 10 15.15 -7.78 -3.18
CA GLY A 10 14.98 -6.92 -4.38
C GLY A 10 13.70 -6.07 -4.34
N PHE A 11 13.64 -5.01 -5.16
CA PHE A 11 12.45 -4.16 -5.29
C PHE A 11 11.19 -4.98 -5.63
N ASP A 12 11.30 -5.89 -6.59
CA ASP A 12 10.17 -6.71 -7.05
C ASP A 12 9.66 -7.64 -5.95
N GLN A 13 10.59 -8.27 -5.22
CA GLN A 13 10.25 -9.14 -4.09
C GLN A 13 9.56 -8.35 -2.97
N TYR A 14 10.04 -7.15 -2.67
CA TYR A 14 9.41 -6.28 -1.67
C TYR A 14 8.01 -5.83 -2.10
N ASN A 15 7.84 -5.45 -3.37
CA ASN A 15 6.53 -5.06 -3.90
C ASN A 15 5.54 -6.24 -3.92
N SER A 16 6.03 -7.44 -4.22
CA SER A 16 5.25 -8.69 -4.17
C SER A 16 4.74 -8.97 -2.75
N GLN A 17 5.60 -8.84 -1.74
CA GLN A 17 5.21 -8.98 -0.33
C GLN A 17 4.09 -8.01 0.06
N LEU A 18 4.26 -6.73 -0.27
CA LEU A 18 3.24 -5.70 0.01
C LEU A 18 1.92 -5.97 -0.73
N THR A 19 1.99 -6.57 -1.92
CA THR A 19 0.80 -6.96 -2.69
C THR A 19 0.06 -8.11 -2.01
N LEU A 20 0.77 -9.13 -1.53
CA LEU A 20 0.19 -10.25 -0.76
C LEU A 20 -0.45 -9.76 0.56
N GLU A 21 0.22 -8.84 1.26
CA GLU A 21 -0.33 -8.18 2.44
C GLU A 21 -1.61 -7.41 2.10
N ALA A 22 -1.60 -6.63 1.02
CA ALA A 22 -2.76 -5.88 0.56
C ALA A 22 -3.96 -6.79 0.24
N GLN A 23 -3.72 -7.94 -0.42
CA GLN A 23 -4.77 -8.94 -0.69
C GLN A 23 -5.34 -9.53 0.61
N THR A 24 -4.48 -9.87 1.57
CA THR A 24 -4.89 -10.43 2.87
C THR A 24 -5.77 -9.44 3.62
N LEU A 25 -5.34 -8.18 3.71
CA LEU A 25 -6.11 -7.11 4.34
C LEU A 25 -7.44 -6.85 3.61
N ALA A 26 -7.44 -6.91 2.28
CA ALA A 26 -8.67 -6.79 1.50
C ALA A 26 -9.67 -7.91 1.83
N ASN A 27 -9.20 -9.16 1.96
CA ASN A 27 -10.01 -10.30 2.39
C ASN A 27 -10.60 -10.09 3.79
N GLU A 28 -9.82 -9.58 4.73
CA GLU A 28 -10.30 -9.27 6.08
C GLU A 28 -11.38 -8.17 6.08
N LEU A 29 -11.17 -7.10 5.31
CA LEU A 29 -12.14 -6.02 5.14
C LEU A 29 -13.44 -6.52 4.48
N TYR A 30 -13.32 -7.43 3.51
CA TYR A 30 -14.46 -8.08 2.86
C TYR A 30 -15.25 -8.95 3.85
N LYS A 31 -14.56 -9.76 4.68
CA LYS A 31 -15.20 -10.54 5.76
C LYS A 31 -15.94 -9.65 6.76
N LYS A 32 -15.40 -8.46 7.05
CA LYS A 32 -16.03 -7.43 7.89
C LYS A 32 -17.20 -6.69 7.19
N LYS A 33 -17.53 -7.04 5.94
CA LYS A 33 -18.58 -6.42 5.11
C LYS A 33 -18.40 -4.91 4.91
N ILE A 34 -17.16 -4.41 4.96
CA ILE A 34 -16.87 -3.00 4.73
C ILE A 34 -17.02 -2.71 3.24
N ARG A 35 -17.98 -1.87 2.88
CA ARG A 35 -18.22 -1.50 1.47
C ARG A 35 -17.17 -0.50 0.99
N PRO A 36 -16.42 -0.79 -0.08
CA PRO A 36 -15.46 0.16 -0.64
C PRO A 36 -16.21 1.32 -1.29
N ASN A 37 -15.85 2.55 -0.90
CA ASN A 37 -16.30 3.77 -1.56
C ASN A 37 -15.11 4.38 -2.34
N TYR A 38 -15.37 5.11 -3.42
CA TYR A 38 -14.35 5.79 -4.22
C TYR A 38 -13.45 6.71 -3.37
N PHE A 39 -14.01 7.34 -2.34
CA PHE A 39 -13.22 8.10 -1.35
C PHE A 39 -12.16 7.26 -0.64
N HIS A 40 -12.47 6.00 -0.30
CA HIS A 40 -11.51 5.10 0.36
C HIS A 40 -10.38 4.68 -0.58
N LEU A 41 -10.63 4.68 -1.88
CA LEU A 41 -9.67 4.29 -2.89
C LEU A 41 -8.60 5.37 -3.13
N ILE A 42 -8.95 6.65 -3.00
CA ILE A 42 -8.04 7.76 -3.34
C ILE A 42 -7.57 8.52 -2.10
N VAL A 43 -8.50 8.90 -1.21
CA VAL A 43 -8.19 9.76 -0.06
C VAL A 43 -7.36 9.00 0.99
N ILE A 44 -7.65 7.73 1.22
CA ILE A 44 -6.91 6.94 2.22
C ILE A 44 -5.47 6.64 1.78
N PRO A 45 -5.19 6.21 0.54
CA PRO A 45 -3.82 6.05 0.06
C PRO A 45 -3.04 7.35 0.07
N PHE A 46 -3.66 8.47 -0.31
CA PHE A 46 -3.03 9.79 -0.28
C PHE A 46 -2.73 10.24 1.17
N GLY A 47 -3.67 10.07 2.10
CA GLY A 47 -3.43 10.34 3.52
C GLY A 47 -2.34 9.43 4.10
N ASN A 48 -2.28 8.16 3.68
CA ASN A 48 -1.22 7.24 4.07
C ASN A 48 0.14 7.65 3.48
N PHE A 49 0.17 8.18 2.26
CA PHE A 49 1.39 8.77 1.68
C PHE A 49 1.89 9.92 2.53
N ILE A 50 1.04 10.92 2.82
CA ILE A 50 1.40 12.08 3.63
C ILE A 50 1.89 11.63 5.02
N LYS A 51 1.16 10.72 5.67
CA LYS A 51 1.55 10.18 6.98
C LYS A 51 2.90 9.47 6.93
N ASN A 52 3.14 8.58 5.96
CA ASN A 52 4.44 7.91 5.87
C ASN A 52 5.55 8.88 5.48
N TYR A 53 5.29 9.85 4.60
CA TYR A 53 6.29 10.77 4.10
C TYR A 53 6.75 11.77 5.18
N PHE A 54 5.79 12.43 5.84
CA PHE A 54 6.05 13.46 6.84
C PHE A 54 6.18 12.89 8.26
N LEU A 55 5.21 12.08 8.73
CA LEU A 55 5.18 11.62 10.13
C LEU A 55 6.20 10.52 10.43
N LYS A 56 6.57 9.65 9.47
CA LYS A 56 7.66 8.67 9.67
C LYS A 56 9.04 9.21 9.32
N GLY A 57 9.17 10.52 9.09
CA GLY A 57 10.46 11.16 8.77
C GLY A 57 11.08 10.65 7.46
N GLN A 58 10.27 10.11 6.54
CA GLN A 58 10.79 9.58 5.28
C GLN A 58 11.31 10.68 4.37
N PHE A 59 10.82 11.91 4.51
CA PHE A 59 11.41 13.08 3.85
C PHE A 59 12.91 13.26 4.18
N LEU A 60 13.36 12.86 5.38
CA LEU A 60 14.78 12.95 5.79
C LEU A 60 15.68 12.03 4.96
N LYS A 61 15.12 10.96 4.40
CA LYS A 61 15.83 10.00 3.54
C LYS A 61 15.87 10.43 2.07
N GLY A 62 15.38 11.64 1.75
CA GLY A 62 15.38 12.23 0.41
C GLY A 62 14.63 11.36 -0.62
N LYS A 63 15.23 11.21 -1.82
CA LYS A 63 14.63 10.46 -2.95
C LYS A 63 14.20 9.03 -2.57
N LYS A 64 14.99 8.35 -1.73
CA LYS A 64 14.70 6.96 -1.30
C LYS A 64 13.47 6.89 -0.41
N GLY A 65 13.34 7.84 0.53
CA GLY A 65 12.18 7.89 1.41
C GLY A 65 10.89 8.25 0.68
N PHE A 66 10.98 9.09 -0.35
CA PHE A 66 9.87 9.35 -1.27
C PHE A 66 9.39 8.07 -1.97
N ILE A 67 10.31 7.32 -2.59
CA ILE A 67 9.99 6.06 -3.28
C ILE A 67 9.34 5.07 -2.29
N LEU A 68 9.87 4.94 -1.07
CA LEU A 68 9.30 4.03 -0.09
C LEU A 68 7.90 4.47 0.36
N ALA A 69 7.69 5.76 0.64
CA ALA A 69 6.37 6.29 0.98
C ALA A 69 5.36 6.07 -0.15
N TYR A 70 5.80 6.21 -1.40
CA TYR A 70 4.99 5.95 -2.59
C TYR A 70 4.59 4.48 -2.70
N ILE A 71 5.53 3.54 -2.58
CA ILE A 71 5.22 2.09 -2.66
C ILE A 71 4.21 1.70 -1.56
N HIS A 72 4.37 2.20 -0.34
CA HIS A 72 3.40 1.94 0.73
C HIS A 72 2.02 2.56 0.47
N ALA A 73 1.95 3.75 -0.13
CA ALA A 73 0.70 4.35 -0.56
C ALA A 73 0.04 3.49 -1.66
N PHE A 74 0.83 3.01 -2.61
CA PHE A 74 0.38 2.13 -3.68
C PHE A 74 -0.14 0.78 -3.15
N ALA A 75 0.53 0.17 -2.17
CA ALA A 75 0.04 -1.03 -1.50
C ALA A 75 -1.30 -0.78 -0.78
N CYS A 76 -1.46 0.39 -0.15
CA CYS A 76 -2.72 0.79 0.46
C CYS A 76 -3.84 0.97 -0.58
N PHE A 77 -3.51 1.51 -1.75
CA PHE A 77 -4.42 1.59 -2.89
C PHE A 77 -4.83 0.20 -3.38
N ASN A 78 -3.87 -0.70 -3.61
CA ASN A 78 -4.14 -2.08 -4.04
C ASN A 78 -5.06 -2.82 -3.07
N LYS A 79 -4.90 -2.61 -1.75
CA LYS A 79 -5.79 -3.18 -0.73
C LYS A 79 -7.26 -2.81 -0.98
N TYR A 80 -7.56 -1.54 -1.24
CA TYR A 80 -8.94 -1.10 -1.52
C TYR A 80 -9.40 -1.50 -2.92
N LEU A 81 -8.48 -1.59 -3.88
CA LEU A 81 -8.77 -2.10 -5.22
C LEU A 81 -9.21 -3.57 -5.17
N PHE A 82 -8.44 -4.45 -4.51
CA PHE A 82 -8.80 -5.86 -4.32
C PHE A 82 -10.13 -6.01 -3.57
N LEU A 83 -10.36 -5.18 -2.54
CA LEU A 83 -11.65 -5.16 -1.84
C LEU A 83 -12.80 -4.85 -2.81
N TRP A 84 -12.63 -3.84 -3.66
CA TRP A 84 -13.63 -3.47 -4.67
C TRP A 84 -13.85 -4.56 -5.72
N LEU A 85 -12.79 -5.22 -6.19
CA LEU A 85 -12.88 -6.35 -7.12
C LEU A 85 -13.69 -7.50 -6.52
N LYS A 86 -13.49 -7.82 -5.22
CA LYS A 86 -14.25 -8.85 -4.51
C LYS A 86 -15.74 -8.55 -4.44
N PHE A 87 -16.12 -7.29 -4.15
CA PHE A 87 -17.52 -6.89 -4.15
C PHE A 87 -18.17 -6.96 -5.54
N ARG A 88 -17.37 -6.83 -6.61
CA ARG A 88 -17.84 -6.95 -7.99
C ARG A 88 -17.80 -8.38 -8.55
N LYS A 89 -17.42 -9.38 -7.74
CA LYS A 89 -17.27 -10.80 -8.14
C LYS A 89 -16.37 -11.00 -9.38
N MET A 90 -15.31 -10.20 -9.51
CA MET A 90 -14.35 -10.31 -10.63
C MET A 90 -13.06 -11.07 -10.24
N GLU A 91 -13.11 -11.84 -9.15
CA GLU A 91 -12.07 -12.78 -8.70
C GLU A 91 -12.66 -14.17 -8.49
#